data_AF-A0A1Q7M5U2-F1
#
_entry.id   AF-A0A1Q7M5U2-F1
#
_cell.length_a   1.000
_cell.length_b   1.000
_cell.length_c   1.000
_cell.angle_alpha   90.00
_cell.angle_beta   90.00
_cell.angle_gamma   90.00
#
_symmetry.space_group_name_H-M   'P 1'
#
loop_
_entity.id
_entity.type
_entity.pdbx_description
1 polymer ?
#
loop_
_entity_poly.entity_id
_entity_poly.type
_entity_poly.pdbx_seq_one_letter_code
_entity_poly.pdbx_strand_id
1 'polypeptide(L)'
;MIATAHHSSLEIGGPLQLSYDQTHGKWVGSYTVNSTNPVGSWLIQVNATDAYGNSGYGSTSTLVTLPPSQQPPSPTSSAFNYLWIIVIALVAALAILASFIVYRRGRMVRRVLKVDLEAIHAEAKKVESNEFFKNVQEQLKEQKRNPQDSTDVK
;
A
#
# COMPACT_ATOMS: atom_id res chain seq x y z
N MET A 1 19.29 -18.13 -47.37
CA MET A 1 19.33 -18.39 -45.91
C MET A 1 18.43 -19.57 -45.61
N ILE A 2 18.83 -20.46 -44.69
CA ILE A 2 18.12 -21.70 -44.37
C ILE A 2 17.91 -21.78 -42.86
N ALA A 3 16.74 -22.26 -42.44
CA ALA A 3 16.42 -22.56 -41.05
C ALA A 3 16.12 -24.05 -40.86
N THR A 4 16.61 -24.64 -39.78
CA THR A 4 16.32 -26.03 -39.38
C THR A 4 15.80 -26.02 -37.94
N ALA A 5 14.75 -26.79 -37.66
CA ALA A 5 14.20 -26.94 -36.32
C ALA A 5 14.66 -28.27 -35.71
N HIS A 6 14.98 -28.27 -34.42
CA HIS A 6 15.41 -29.44 -33.69
C HIS A 6 14.60 -29.63 -32.40
N HIS A 7 14.27 -30.88 -32.06
CA HIS A 7 13.73 -31.27 -30.76
C HIS A 7 14.62 -32.36 -30.16
N SER A 8 15.23 -32.09 -29.00
CA SER A 8 16.17 -33.02 -28.35
C SER A 8 17.24 -33.57 -29.32
N SER A 9 17.80 -32.67 -30.14
CA SER A 9 18.80 -32.96 -31.19
C SER A 9 18.30 -33.69 -32.44
N LEU A 10 17.02 -34.06 -32.53
CA LEU A 10 16.42 -34.60 -33.75
C LEU A 10 15.90 -33.45 -34.63
N GLU A 11 16.24 -33.46 -35.91
CA GLU A 11 15.68 -32.54 -36.90
C GLU A 11 14.18 -32.76 -37.09
N ILE A 12 13.42 -31.67 -37.07
CA ILE A 12 11.97 -31.68 -37.26
C ILE A 12 11.70 -31.17 -38.66
N GLY A 13 11.21 -32.07 -39.52
CA GLY A 13 11.00 -31.76 -40.93
C GLY A 13 12.32 -31.60 -41.68
N GLY A 14 12.30 -30.82 -42.76
CA GLY A 14 13.47 -30.52 -43.56
C GLY A 14 13.91 -29.06 -43.44
N PRO A 15 15.06 -28.70 -44.02
CA PRO A 15 15.54 -27.32 -44.01
C PRO A 15 14.55 -26.38 -44.71
N LEU A 16 14.13 -25.33 -44.02
CA LEU A 16 13.21 -24.31 -44.50
C LEU A 16 13.99 -23.17 -45.15
N GLN A 17 13.70 -22.91 -46.42
CA GLN A 17 14.27 -21.76 -47.11
C GLN A 17 13.56 -20.48 -46.68
N LEU A 18 14.33 -19.50 -46.22
CA LEU A 18 13.82 -18.19 -45.81
C LEU A 18 13.90 -17.19 -46.96
N SER A 19 12.89 -16.32 -47.07
CA SER A 19 12.87 -15.18 -47.98
C SER A 19 13.13 -13.89 -47.22
N TYR A 20 13.84 -12.94 -47.85
CA TYR A 20 14.12 -11.65 -47.22
C TYR A 20 12.96 -10.69 -47.49
N ASP A 21 12.29 -10.27 -46.42
CA ASP A 21 11.32 -9.19 -46.45
C ASP A 21 12.05 -7.85 -46.31
N GLN A 22 12.22 -7.17 -47.43
CA GLN A 22 12.89 -5.87 -47.52
C GLN A 22 12.15 -4.76 -46.77
N THR A 23 10.83 -4.86 -46.62
CA THR A 23 10.02 -3.79 -46.02
C THR A 23 10.24 -3.69 -44.51
N HIS A 24 10.44 -4.85 -43.86
CA HIS A 24 10.68 -4.95 -42.43
C HIS A 24 12.14 -5.31 -42.09
N GLY A 25 13.01 -5.43 -43.09
CA GLY A 25 14.42 -5.76 -42.92
C GLY A 25 14.68 -7.12 -42.26
N LYS A 26 13.82 -8.12 -42.49
CA LYS A 26 13.86 -9.41 -41.78
C LYS A 26 13.73 -10.60 -42.72
N TRP A 27 14.32 -11.72 -42.34
CA TRP A 27 14.10 -13.00 -43.02
C TRP A 27 12.83 -13.66 -42.50
N VAL A 28 11.97 -14.12 -43.40
CA VAL A 28 10.68 -14.73 -43.09
C VAL A 28 10.57 -16.12 -43.71
N GLY A 29 9.86 -16.99 -43.02
CA GLY A 29 9.52 -18.34 -43.46
C GLY A 29 8.42 -18.90 -42.55
N SER A 30 7.63 -19.83 -43.08
CA SER A 30 6.55 -20.47 -42.35
C SER A 30 6.72 -21.98 -42.38
N TYR A 31 6.57 -22.62 -41.22
CA TYR A 31 6.54 -24.07 -41.09
C TYR A 31 5.21 -24.49 -40.42
N THR A 32 4.51 -25.42 -41.04
CA THR A 32 3.26 -25.97 -40.49
C THR A 32 3.59 -27.16 -39.61
N VAL A 33 3.23 -27.06 -38.33
CA VAL A 33 3.38 -28.15 -37.36
C VAL A 33 2.28 -29.19 -37.58
N ASN A 34 2.67 -30.44 -37.82
CA ASN A 34 1.75 -31.56 -38.00
C ASN A 34 1.52 -32.29 -36.67
N SER A 35 0.44 -33.09 -36.60
CA SER A 35 0.10 -33.89 -35.41
C SER A 35 1.14 -34.95 -35.03
N THR A 36 2.01 -35.33 -35.96
CA THR A 36 3.12 -36.28 -35.72
C THR A 36 4.38 -35.60 -35.16
N ASN A 37 4.46 -34.27 -35.17
CA ASN A 37 5.61 -33.57 -34.63
C ASN A 37 5.55 -33.55 -33.09
N PRO A 38 6.71 -33.68 -32.41
CA PRO A 38 6.75 -33.71 -30.96
C PRO A 38 6.38 -32.34 -30.37
N VAL A 39 5.62 -32.34 -29.29
CA VAL A 39 5.40 -31.14 -28.48
C VAL A 39 6.58 -30.89 -27.55
N GLY A 40 6.82 -29.63 -27.20
CA GLY A 40 7.92 -29.24 -26.32
C GLY A 40 8.75 -28.09 -26.88
N SER A 41 9.93 -27.89 -26.29
CA SER A 41 10.86 -26.83 -26.70
C SER A 41 11.59 -27.24 -27.98
N TRP A 42 11.44 -26.44 -29.03
CA TRP A 42 12.12 -26.61 -30.29
C TRP A 42 13.24 -25.58 -30.40
N LEU A 43 14.43 -26.01 -30.78
CA LEU A 43 15.56 -25.15 -31.12
C LEU A 43 15.54 -24.89 -32.63
N ILE A 44 15.35 -23.64 -33.01
CA ILE A 44 15.41 -23.19 -34.40
C ILE A 44 16.82 -22.66 -34.63
N GLN A 45 17.54 -23.26 -35.56
CA GLN A 45 18.87 -22.83 -35.99
C GLN A 45 18.78 -22.27 -37.41
N VAL A 46 19.38 -21.10 -37.61
CA VAL A 46 19.44 -20.43 -38.91
C VAL A 46 20.89 -20.36 -39.35
N ASN A 47 21.13 -20.71 -40.61
CA ASN A 47 22.43 -20.58 -41.25
C ASN A 47 22.31 -19.69 -42.49
N ALA A 48 23.24 -18.75 -42.60
CA ALA A 48 23.31 -17.77 -43.68
C ALA A 48 24.67 -17.86 -44.34
N THR A 49 24.67 -17.84 -45.67
CA THR A 49 25.88 -17.73 -46.48
C THR A 49 25.61 -16.71 -47.57
N ASP A 50 26.56 -15.81 -47.81
CA ASP A 50 26.50 -14.85 -48.90
C ASP A 50 27.27 -15.36 -50.14
N ALA A 51 27.17 -14.61 -51.25
CA ALA A 51 27.82 -14.97 -52.50
C ALA A 51 29.36 -14.84 -52.47
N TYR A 52 29.90 -14.14 -51.46
CA TYR A 52 31.34 -13.93 -51.27
C TYR A 52 31.96 -15.00 -50.35
N GLY A 53 31.16 -15.96 -49.89
CA GLY A 53 31.61 -17.06 -49.03
C GLY A 53 31.61 -16.73 -47.54
N ASN A 54 31.10 -15.56 -47.13
CA ASN A 54 30.91 -15.28 -45.71
C ASN A 54 29.73 -16.08 -45.18
N SER A 55 29.89 -16.66 -44.00
CA SER A 55 28.82 -17.41 -43.33
C SER A 55 28.57 -16.91 -41.92
N GLY A 56 27.35 -17.14 -41.43
CA GLY A 56 26.92 -16.79 -40.08
C GLY A 56 25.76 -17.65 -39.64
N TYR A 57 25.65 -17.88 -38.34
CA TYR A 57 24.58 -18.69 -37.76
C TYR A 57 23.93 -17.99 -36.57
N GLY A 58 22.69 -18.36 -36.27
CA GLY A 58 21.95 -17.91 -35.10
C GLY A 58 20.97 -18.98 -34.66
N SER A 59 20.54 -18.93 -33.40
CA SER A 59 19.54 -19.86 -32.88
C SER A 59 18.56 -19.18 -31.93
N THR A 60 17.36 -19.73 -31.88
CA THR A 60 16.29 -19.32 -30.95
C THR A 60 15.47 -20.52 -30.55
N SER A 61 14.84 -20.49 -29.38
CA SER A 61 13.90 -21.54 -28.96
C SER A 61 12.45 -21.09 -29.08
N THR A 62 11.55 -22.04 -29.31
CA THR A 62 10.10 -21.82 -29.27
C THR A 62 9.42 -23.00 -28.60
N LEU A 63 8.30 -22.76 -27.91
CA LEU A 63 7.51 -23.81 -27.27
C LEU A 63 6.35 -24.20 -28.18
N VAL A 64 6.31 -25.48 -28.58
CA VAL A 64 5.19 -26.07 -29.33
C VAL A 64 4.28 -26.81 -28.38
N THR A 65 3.02 -26.40 -28.30
CA THR A 65 2.02 -26.96 -27.39
C THR A 65 0.93 -27.72 -28.15
N LEU A 66 0.24 -28.61 -27.45
CA LEU A 66 -0.96 -29.26 -27.96
C LEU A 66 -2.07 -28.23 -28.20
N PRO A 67 -3.01 -28.50 -29.14
CA PRO A 67 -4.21 -27.71 -29.27
C PRO A 67 -5.03 -27.73 -27.96
N PRO A 68 -5.81 -26.67 -27.66
CA PRO A 68 -6.52 -26.53 -26.38
C PRO A 68 -7.44 -27.71 -26.02
N SER A 69 -7.96 -28.42 -27.02
CA SER A 69 -8.82 -29.60 -26.83
C SER A 69 -8.09 -30.85 -26.33
N GLN A 70 -6.76 -30.89 -26.45
CA GLN A 70 -5.92 -32.02 -26.06
C GLN A 70 -5.00 -31.69 -24.88
N GLN A 71 -5.03 -30.44 -24.41
CA GLN A 71 -4.24 -30.05 -23.26
C GLN A 71 -4.87 -30.63 -21.99
N PRO A 72 -4.13 -31.34 -21.13
CA PRO A 72 -4.65 -31.76 -19.83
C PRO A 72 -5.12 -30.50 -19.08
N PRO A 73 -6.17 -30.60 -18.24
CA PRO A 73 -6.67 -29.46 -17.48
C PRO A 73 -5.51 -28.86 -16.68
N SER A 74 -4.99 -27.73 -17.16
CA SER A 74 -3.96 -26.99 -16.46
C SER A 74 -4.54 -26.59 -15.11
N PRO A 75 -3.86 -26.85 -13.98
CA PRO A 75 -4.32 -26.35 -12.71
C PRO A 75 -4.31 -24.82 -12.80
N THR A 76 -5.48 -24.22 -13.00
CA THR A 76 -5.68 -22.81 -12.74
C THR A 76 -5.30 -22.63 -11.29
N SER A 77 -4.10 -22.11 -11.08
CA SER A 77 -3.61 -21.77 -9.75
C SER A 77 -4.38 -20.53 -9.32
N SER A 78 -5.64 -20.74 -8.92
CA SER A 78 -6.35 -19.87 -7.99
C SER A 78 -5.70 -20.05 -6.63
N ALA A 79 -4.41 -19.73 -6.55
CA ALA A 79 -3.71 -19.60 -5.30
C ALA A 79 -4.31 -18.34 -4.67
N PHE A 80 -5.33 -18.55 -3.85
CA PHE A 80 -5.75 -17.56 -2.87
C PHE A 80 -4.49 -17.15 -2.13
N ASN A 81 -4.00 -15.94 -2.41
CA ASN A 81 -2.77 -15.44 -1.82
C ASN A 81 -3.02 -15.12 -0.34
N TYR A 82 -2.94 -16.13 0.51
CA TYR A 82 -3.17 -16.03 1.96
C TYR A 82 -2.26 -14.98 2.62
N LEU A 83 -1.11 -14.66 2.00
CA LEU A 83 -0.25 -13.57 2.42
C LEU A 83 -0.96 -12.21 2.44
N TRP A 84 -1.80 -11.90 1.43
CA TRP A 84 -2.56 -10.65 1.41
C TRP A 84 -3.65 -10.62 2.49
N ILE A 85 -4.27 -11.76 2.80
CA ILE A 85 -5.26 -11.86 3.89
C ILE A 85 -4.60 -11.57 5.25
N ILE A 86 -3.39 -12.11 5.48
CA ILE A 86 -2.62 -11.87 6.71
C ILE A 86 -2.21 -10.39 6.82
N VAL A 87 -1.76 -9.78 5.71
CA VAL A 87 -1.40 -8.34 5.67
C VAL A 87 -2.61 -7.46 6.02
N ILE A 88 -3.78 -7.72 5.44
CA ILE A 88 -5.00 -6.96 5.71
C ILE A 88 -5.42 -7.11 7.18
N ALA A 89 -5.36 -8.32 7.74
CA ALA A 89 -5.72 -8.57 9.13
C ALA A 89 -4.79 -7.83 10.12
N LEU A 90 -3.48 -7.80 9.85
CA LEU A 90 -2.52 -7.05 10.67
C LEU A 90 -2.76 -5.54 10.61
N VAL A 91 -3.01 -4.99 9.41
CA VAL A 91 -3.29 -3.55 9.25
C VAL A 91 -4.58 -3.16 9.99
N ALA A 92 -5.63 -3.98 9.89
CA ALA A 92 -6.89 -3.75 10.60
C ALA A 92 -6.70 -3.78 12.13
N ALA A 93 -5.96 -4.76 12.66
CA ALA A 93 -5.68 -4.87 14.09
C ALA A 93 -4.91 -3.65 14.62
N LEU A 94 -3.90 -3.16 13.88
CA LEU A 94 -3.14 -1.97 14.23
C LEU A 94 -4.01 -0.70 14.19
N ALA A 95 -4.89 -0.56 13.20
CA ALA A 95 -5.80 0.58 13.10
C ALA A 95 -6.82 0.61 14.26
N ILE A 96 -7.35 -0.55 14.64
CA ILE A 96 -8.25 -0.69 15.80
C ILE A 96 -7.51 -0.31 17.09
N LEU A 97 -6.29 -0.80 17.27
CA LEU A 97 -5.48 -0.52 18.47
C LEU A 97 -5.13 0.97 18.57
N ALA A 98 -4.71 1.60 17.47
CA ALA A 98 -4.42 3.04 17.42
C ALA A 98 -5.67 3.87 17.75
N SER A 99 -6.82 3.52 17.15
CA SER A 99 -8.10 4.19 17.40
C SER A 99 -8.53 4.09 18.86
N PHE A 100 -8.34 2.92 19.49
CA PHE A 100 -8.64 2.71 20.91
C PHE A 100 -7.76 3.56 21.84
N ILE A 101 -6.46 3.68 21.55
CA ILE A 101 -5.53 4.49 22.33
C ILE A 101 -5.90 5.98 22.27
N VAL A 102 -6.20 6.49 21.07
CA VAL A 102 -6.63 7.88 20.87
C VAL A 102 -7.93 8.17 21.62
N TYR A 103 -8.93 7.29 21.51
CA TYR A 103 -10.19 7.42 22.24
C TYR A 103 -10.00 7.47 23.75
N ARG A 104 -9.14 6.60 24.31
CA ARG A 104 -8.84 6.58 25.75
C ARG A 104 -8.14 7.85 26.21
N ARG A 105 -7.17 8.38 25.47
CA ARG A 105 -6.49 9.65 25.79
C ARG A 105 -7.46 10.83 25.75
N GLY A 106 -8.29 10.95 24.71
CA GLY A 106 -9.24 12.05 24.58
C GLY A 106 -10.28 12.10 25.71
N ARG A 107 -10.70 10.94 26.22
CA ARG A 107 -11.67 10.86 27.32
C ARG A 107 -11.12 11.30 28.68
N MET A 108 -9.81 11.16 28.90
CA MET A 108 -9.16 11.59 30.15
C MET A 108 -8.94 13.11 30.18
N VAL A 109 -8.51 13.71 29.06
CA VAL A 109 -8.28 15.17 28.97
C VAL A 109 -9.58 15.95 29.18
N ARG A 110 -10.71 15.47 28.64
CA ARG A 110 -12.02 16.12 28.84
C ARG A 110 -12.51 16.13 30.28
N ARG A 111 -12.01 15.24 31.15
CA ARG A 111 -12.42 15.21 32.57
C ARG A 111 -11.74 16.30 33.39
N VAL A 112 -10.51 16.68 33.03
CA VAL A 112 -9.71 17.64 33.81
C VAL A 112 -10.23 19.08 33.64
N LEU A 113 -10.67 19.48 32.43
CA LEU A 113 -11.12 20.85 32.18
C LEU A 113 -12.45 21.25 32.88
N LYS A 114 -13.21 20.30 33.44
CA LYS A 114 -14.45 20.61 34.17
C LYS A 114 -14.23 20.85 35.67
N VAL A 115 -13.09 20.44 36.21
CA VAL A 115 -12.85 20.44 37.66
C VAL A 115 -12.51 21.84 38.18
N ASP A 116 -11.92 22.70 37.36
CA ASP A 116 -11.51 24.03 37.83
C ASP A 116 -12.61 25.09 37.78
N LEU A 117 -13.69 24.92 37.00
CA LEU A 117 -14.71 25.97 36.88
C LEU A 117 -15.65 26.03 38.10
N GLU A 118 -16.01 24.87 38.65
CA GLU A 118 -16.83 24.79 39.87
C GLU A 118 -16.03 25.16 41.12
N ALA A 119 -14.75 24.77 41.18
CA ALA A 119 -13.84 25.16 42.24
C ALA A 119 -13.63 26.68 42.27
N ILE A 120 -13.40 27.31 41.11
CA ILE A 120 -13.30 28.78 41.01
C ILE A 120 -14.61 29.46 41.40
N HIS A 121 -15.77 28.93 41.01
CA HIS A 121 -17.07 29.52 41.39
C HIS A 121 -17.37 29.37 42.89
N ALA A 122 -16.97 28.26 43.50
CA ALA A 122 -17.13 27.99 44.93
C ALA A 122 -16.17 28.85 45.77
N GLU A 123 -14.95 29.07 45.29
CA GLU A 123 -13.94 29.91 45.95
C GLU A 123 -14.30 31.41 45.80
N ALA A 124 -14.77 31.83 44.63
CA ALA A 124 -15.28 33.19 44.39
C ALA A 124 -16.50 33.53 45.27
N LYS A 125 -17.44 32.60 45.43
CA LYS A 125 -18.63 32.80 46.28
C LYS A 125 -18.30 32.91 47.77
N LYS A 126 -17.22 32.29 48.23
CA LYS A 126 -16.79 32.30 49.64
C LYS A 126 -16.12 33.62 50.04
N VAL A 127 -15.41 34.25 49.11
CA VAL A 127 -14.62 35.47 49.38
C VAL A 127 -15.49 36.73 49.48
N GLU A 128 -16.64 36.79 48.80
CA GLU A 128 -17.42 38.04 48.70
C GLU A 128 -18.35 38.31 49.91
N SER A 129 -18.99 37.29 50.50
CA SER A 129 -20.16 37.57 51.35
C SER A 129 -19.93 37.61 52.85
N ASN A 130 -18.85 37.01 53.39
CA ASN A 130 -18.78 36.78 54.85
C ASN A 130 -17.74 37.63 55.59
N GLU A 131 -16.61 37.98 54.98
CA GLU A 131 -15.58 38.78 55.65
C GLU A 131 -15.74 40.28 55.37
N PHE A 132 -16.07 40.63 54.12
CA PHE A 132 -16.26 42.03 53.71
C PHE A 132 -17.39 42.71 54.48
N PHE A 133 -18.60 42.13 54.47
CA PHE A 133 -19.76 42.72 55.14
C PHE A 133 -19.62 42.75 56.67
N LYS A 134 -18.88 41.79 57.24
CA LYS A 134 -18.56 41.78 58.67
C LYS A 134 -17.65 42.93 59.05
N ASN A 135 -16.57 43.16 58.29
CA ASN A 135 -15.68 44.31 58.51
C ASN A 135 -16.40 45.65 58.34
N VAL A 136 -17.24 45.80 57.31
CA VAL A 136 -18.03 47.03 57.11
C VAL A 136 -18.99 47.27 58.28
N GLN A 137 -19.66 46.22 58.78
CA GLN A 137 -20.53 46.36 59.95
C GLN A 137 -19.76 46.67 61.24
N GLU A 138 -18.57 46.08 61.41
CA GLU A 138 -17.71 46.38 62.56
C GLU A 138 -17.22 47.84 62.52
N GLN A 139 -16.77 48.33 61.36
CA GLN A 139 -16.39 49.74 61.18
C GLN A 139 -17.55 50.70 61.48
N LEU A 140 -18.77 50.39 61.00
CA LEU A 140 -19.95 51.21 61.29
C LEU A 140 -20.31 51.19 62.79
N LYS A 141 -20.13 50.06 63.48
CA LYS A 141 -20.35 49.96 64.93
C LYS A 141 -19.29 50.66 65.75
N GLU A 142 -18.04 50.73 65.27
CA GLU A 142 -16.96 51.48 65.91
C GLU A 142 -17.16 52.99 65.73
N GLN A 143 -17.49 53.46 64.53
CA GLN A 143 -17.85 54.86 64.32
C GLN A 143 -19.04 55.29 65.17
N LYS A 144 -20.05 54.42 65.33
CA LYS A 144 -21.23 54.73 66.16
C LYS A 144 -20.92 54.74 67.67
N ARG A 145 -19.87 54.02 68.11
CA ARG A 145 -19.42 53.98 69.51
C ARG A 145 -18.40 55.06 69.85
N ASN A 146 -17.66 55.58 68.87
CA ASN A 146 -16.71 56.66 69.06
C ASN A 146 -17.01 57.83 68.10
N PRO A 147 -18.03 58.67 68.38
CA PRO A 147 -18.39 59.81 67.53
C PRO A 147 -17.38 60.98 67.55
N GLN A 148 -16.28 60.87 68.29
CA GLN A 148 -15.41 62.00 68.62
C GLN A 148 -14.01 61.94 67.99
N ASP A 149 -13.91 61.41 66.76
CA ASP A 149 -12.64 61.43 66.00
C ASP A 149 -12.83 61.69 64.49
N SER A 150 -13.89 62.41 64.11
CA SER A 150 -14.11 62.90 62.73
C SER A 150 -14.35 64.41 62.66
N THR A 151 -13.86 65.15 63.65
CA THR A 151 -13.77 66.63 63.60
C THR A 151 -12.37 67.13 63.98
N ASP A 152 -11.36 66.66 63.25
CA ASP A 152 -10.10 67.35 62.95
C ASP A 152 -9.40 66.44 61.91
N VAL A 153 -9.24 66.75 60.62
CA VAL A 153 -8.38 67.78 60.05
C VAL A 153 -8.85 68.05 58.60
N LYS A 154 -8.76 69.33 58.25
CA LYS A 154 -8.83 70.02 56.95
C LYS A 154 -8.41 69.24 55.69
#